data_AF-A0A7S0W007-F1
#
_entry.id   AF-A0A7S0W007-F1
#
_cell.length_a   1.000
_cell.length_b   1.000
_cell.length_c   1.000
_cell.angle_alpha   90.00
_cell.angle_beta   90.00
_cell.angle_gamma   90.00
#
_symmetry.space_group_name_H-M   'P 1'
#
loop_
_entity.id
_entity.type
_entity.pdbx_description
1 polymer ?
#
loop_
_entity_poly.entity_id
_entity_poly.type
_entity_poly.pdbx_seq_one_letter_code
_entity_poly.pdbx_strand_id
1 'polypeptide(L)'
;AQGIFLNYKFCAEQNNERMPFGVAQIGKSYRNEIAPRGGLVRQREFTQAEIEFFVKPGDKRFDKFASVKHLTIPMLSSKVQLEGKPVFTKGLGEAVADGTIANETLGYFIG
;
A
#
# COMPACT_ATOMS: atom_id res chain seq x y z
N ALA A 1 5.92 8.46 -7.71
CA ALA A 1 6.62 7.16 -7.74
C ALA A 1 7.97 7.24 -8.47
N GLN A 2 8.02 7.62 -9.76
CA GLN A 2 9.26 7.54 -10.57
C GLN A 2 10.49 8.23 -9.96
N GLY A 3 10.32 9.41 -9.34
CA GLY A 3 11.43 10.14 -8.70
C GLY A 3 12.11 9.36 -7.58
N ILE A 4 11.35 8.54 -6.83
CA ILE A 4 11.89 7.71 -5.75
C ILE A 4 12.74 6.57 -6.34
N PHE A 5 12.26 5.92 -7.40
CA PHE A 5 13.00 4.82 -8.03
C PHE A 5 14.30 5.28 -8.69
N LEU A 6 14.33 6.45 -9.31
CA LEU A 6 15.55 7.04 -9.87
C LEU A 6 16.60 7.31 -8.78
N ASN A 7 16.17 7.64 -7.56
CA ASN A 7 17.03 7.92 -6.41
C ASN A 7 17.24 6.71 -5.49
N TYR A 8 16.85 5.50 -5.91
CA TYR A 8 16.89 4.31 -5.06
C TYR A 8 18.27 4.08 -4.42
N LYS A 9 19.36 4.17 -5.20
CA LYS A 9 20.73 3.96 -4.69
C LYS A 9 21.07 4.91 -3.55
N PHE A 10 20.83 6.20 -3.78
CA PHE A 10 21.05 7.24 -2.77
C PHE A 10 20.23 6.98 -1.50
N CYS A 11 18.94 6.67 -1.64
CA CYS A 11 18.08 6.36 -0.48
C CYS A 11 18.53 5.09 0.26
N ALA A 12 18.96 4.05 -0.46
CA ALA A 12 19.47 2.83 0.13
C ALA A 12 20.79 3.08 0.89
N GLU A 13 21.70 3.87 0.34
CA GLU A 13 22.95 4.29 0.98
C GLU A 13 22.68 5.05 2.29
N GLN A 14 21.70 5.96 2.30
CA GLN A 14 21.28 6.65 3.53
C GLN A 14 20.74 5.69 4.61
N ASN A 15 20.22 4.53 4.21
CA ASN A 15 19.80 3.47 5.11
C ASN A 15 20.90 2.40 5.36
N ASN A 16 22.16 2.69 5.02
CA ASN A 16 23.28 1.74 5.10
C ASN A 16 23.02 0.42 4.36
N GLU A 17 22.30 0.49 3.24
CA GLU A 17 21.87 -0.65 2.42
C GLU A 17 21.04 -1.70 3.17
N ARG A 18 20.49 -1.34 4.34
CA ARG A 18 19.63 -2.22 5.12
C ARG A 18 18.23 -2.25 4.53
N MET A 19 17.57 -3.40 4.65
CA MET A 19 16.17 -3.58 4.28
C MET A 19 15.40 -4.19 5.47
N PRO A 20 14.10 -3.88 5.62
CA PRO A 20 13.30 -3.02 4.73
C PRO A 20 13.52 -1.52 4.98
N PHE A 21 13.15 -0.68 4.01
CA PHE A 21 13.12 0.78 4.17
C PHE A 21 12.04 1.43 3.31
N GLY A 22 11.56 2.60 3.72
CA GLY A 22 10.52 3.34 3.00
C GLY A 22 10.98 4.73 2.61
N VAL A 23 10.52 5.20 1.46
CA VAL A 23 10.70 6.58 0.99
C VAL A 23 9.32 7.15 0.67
N ALA A 24 9.04 8.36 1.16
CA ALA A 24 7.78 9.05 0.91
C ALA A 24 8.00 10.32 0.10
N GLN A 25 7.04 10.65 -0.75
CA GLN A 25 7.03 11.91 -1.48
C GLN A 25 5.62 12.52 -1.42
N ILE A 26 5.55 13.82 -1.13
CA ILE A 26 4.32 14.61 -1.20
C ILE A 26 4.52 15.68 -2.28
N GLY A 27 3.61 15.74 -3.25
CA GLY A 27 3.75 16.70 -4.34
C GLY A 27 2.56 16.74 -5.28
N LYS A 28 2.63 17.65 -6.26
CA LYS A 28 1.64 17.78 -7.32
C LYS A 28 1.81 16.69 -8.35
N SER A 29 0.68 16.08 -8.73
CA SER A 29 0.59 15.11 -9.80
C SER A 29 -0.44 15.56 -10.81
N TYR A 30 -0.15 15.28 -12.08
CA TYR A 30 -0.95 15.74 -13.21
C TYR A 30 -1.50 14.55 -13.99
N ARG A 31 -2.78 14.61 -14.34
CA ARG A 31 -3.44 13.61 -15.20
C ARG A 31 -4.26 14.35 -16.25
N ASN A 32 -4.01 14.09 -17.53
CA ASN A 32 -4.76 14.72 -18.61
C ASN A 32 -6.14 14.06 -18.79
N GLU A 33 -7.00 14.25 -17.80
CA GLU A 33 -8.32 13.65 -17.75
C GLU A 33 -9.23 14.18 -18.87
N ILE A 34 -9.84 13.26 -19.63
CA ILE A 34 -10.66 13.59 -20.80
C ILE A 34 -11.92 14.34 -20.36
N ALA A 35 -12.59 13.84 -19.31
CA ALA A 35 -13.83 14.41 -18.77
C ALA A 35 -13.70 14.64 -17.25
N PRO A 36 -13.15 15.79 -16.80
CA PRO A 36 -13.02 16.11 -15.39
C PRO A 36 -14.39 16.52 -14.81
N ARG A 37 -15.22 15.52 -14.47
CA ARG A 37 -16.52 15.68 -13.80
C ARG A 37 -16.42 15.12 -12.39
N GLY A 38 -17.13 15.72 -11.43
CA GLY A 38 -17.14 15.27 -10.03
C GLY A 38 -16.25 16.07 -9.07
N GLY A 39 -15.88 17.30 -9.43
CA GLY A 39 -15.18 18.23 -8.55
C GLY A 39 -13.83 17.67 -8.07
N LEU A 40 -13.64 17.59 -6.76
CA LEU A 40 -12.40 17.11 -6.13
C LEU A 40 -12.10 15.63 -6.42
N VAL A 41 -13.11 14.82 -6.77
CA VAL A 41 -12.92 13.38 -7.00
C VAL A 41 -12.15 13.12 -8.31
N ARG A 42 -12.22 14.04 -9.27
CA ARG A 42 -11.61 13.85 -10.60
C ARG A 42 -11.03 15.17 -11.14
N GLN A 43 -9.74 15.37 -10.88
CA GLN A 43 -9.01 16.59 -11.23
C GLN A 43 -7.87 16.32 -12.21
N ARG A 44 -7.41 17.37 -12.90
CA ARG A 44 -6.21 17.32 -13.76
C ARG A 44 -4.91 17.61 -13.02
N GLU A 45 -5.00 18.27 -11.88
CA GLU A 45 -3.91 18.53 -10.94
C GLU A 45 -4.42 18.24 -9.53
N PHE A 46 -3.64 17.51 -8.74
CA PHE A 46 -3.95 17.23 -7.34
C PHE A 46 -2.66 16.91 -6.57
N THR A 47 -2.72 17.05 -5.25
CA THR A 47 -1.61 16.68 -4.37
C THR A 47 -1.71 15.20 -4.01
N GLN A 48 -0.63 14.45 -4.16
CA GLN A 48 -0.53 13.06 -3.74
C GLN A 48 0.55 12.90 -2.69
N ALA A 49 0.29 12.02 -1.72
CA ALA A 49 1.30 11.45 -0.84
C ALA A 49 1.49 9.99 -1.24
N GLU A 50 2.71 9.64 -1.62
CA GLU A 50 3.08 8.30 -2.08
C GLU A 50 4.21 7.75 -1.21
N ILE A 51 4.18 6.44 -0.95
CA ILE A 51 5.22 5.72 -0.21
C ILE A 51 5.68 4.56 -1.09
N GLU A 52 6.99 4.47 -1.30
CA GLU A 52 7.62 3.26 -1.83
C GLU A 52 8.31 2.55 -0.67
N PHE A 53 7.83 1.34 -0.33
CA PHE A 53 8.39 0.54 0.76
C PHE A 53 9.13 -0.67 0.19
N PHE A 54 10.46 -0.63 0.30
CA PHE A 54 11.37 -1.62 -0.25
C PHE A 54 11.57 -2.76 0.76
N VAL A 55 11.28 -3.98 0.31
CA VAL A 55 11.41 -5.22 1.09
C VAL A 55 12.24 -6.24 0.33
N LYS A 56 12.78 -7.23 1.04
CA LYS A 56 13.47 -8.36 0.40
C LYS A 56 12.43 -9.25 -0.30
N PRO A 57 12.64 -9.68 -1.56
CA PRO A 57 11.64 -10.45 -2.30
C PRO A 57 11.16 -11.74 -1.60
N GLY A 58 12.03 -12.37 -0.81
CA GLY A 58 11.73 -13.59 -0.03
C GLY A 58 11.41 -13.36 1.45
N ASP A 59 11.48 -12.12 1.95
CA ASP A 59 11.15 -11.80 3.34
C ASP A 59 10.31 -10.52 3.40
N LYS A 60 8.99 -10.73 3.50
CA LYS A 60 7.97 -9.67 3.57
C LYS A 60 7.28 -9.61 4.94
N ARG A 61 7.94 -10.16 5.97
CA ARG A 61 7.53 -10.01 7.35
C ARG A 61 7.74 -8.57 7.79
N PHE A 62 6.96 -8.12 8.76
CA PHE A 62 7.10 -6.77 9.27
C PHE A 62 6.75 -6.74 10.75
N ASP A 63 7.75 -6.52 11.60
CA ASP A 63 7.62 -6.62 13.06
C ASP A 63 6.48 -5.75 13.63
N LYS A 64 6.24 -4.59 13.00
CA LYS A 64 5.17 -3.68 13.42
C LYS A 64 3.77 -4.15 13.04
N PHE A 65 3.61 -5.20 12.22
CA PHE A 65 2.28 -5.76 11.94
C PHE A 65 1.55 -6.20 13.23
N ALA A 66 2.30 -6.60 14.26
CA ALA A 66 1.75 -6.93 15.57
C ALA A 66 0.93 -5.78 16.19
N SER A 67 1.23 -4.51 15.87
CA SER A 67 0.48 -3.37 16.40
C SER A 67 -0.90 -3.20 15.77
N VAL A 68 -1.14 -3.75 14.57
CA VAL A 68 -2.40 -3.57 13.82
C VAL A 68 -3.17 -4.87 13.61
N LYS A 69 -2.57 -6.05 13.88
CA LYS A 69 -3.20 -7.36 13.61
C LYS A 69 -4.60 -7.57 14.22
N HIS A 70 -4.93 -6.82 15.28
CA HIS A 70 -6.19 -6.89 16.00
C HIS A 70 -7.32 -6.09 15.34
N LEU A 71 -6.99 -5.20 14.39
CA LEU A 71 -7.97 -4.41 13.68
C LEU A 71 -8.83 -5.30 12.79
N THR A 72 -10.13 -4.99 12.79
CA THR A 72 -11.14 -5.69 12.02
C THR A 72 -11.69 -4.73 10.98
N ILE A 73 -11.56 -5.08 9.69
CA ILE A 73 -11.86 -4.17 8.59
C ILE A 73 -12.80 -4.81 7.56
N PRO A 74 -13.58 -4.01 6.81
CA PRO A 74 -14.30 -4.49 5.63
C PRO A 74 -13.32 -4.87 4.51
N MET A 75 -13.55 -6.03 3.90
CA MET A 75 -12.72 -6.59 2.84
C MET A 75 -13.57 -7.05 1.66
N LEU A 76 -12.98 -6.96 0.47
CA LEU A 76 -13.62 -7.37 -0.78
C LEU A 76 -12.58 -8.03 -1.70
N SER A 77 -12.21 -9.27 -1.40
CA SER A 77 -11.19 -10.01 -2.15
C SER A 77 -11.63 -10.31 -3.59
N SER A 78 -10.67 -10.51 -4.50
CA SER A 78 -10.95 -10.83 -5.91
C SER A 78 -11.89 -12.04 -6.06
N LYS A 79 -11.70 -13.09 -5.25
CA LYS A 79 -12.58 -14.27 -5.23
C LYS A 79 -14.02 -13.92 -4.86
N VAL A 80 -14.21 -13.12 -3.81
CA VAL A 80 -15.55 -12.69 -3.34
C VAL A 80 -16.24 -11.83 -4.39
N GLN A 81 -15.49 -10.96 -5.09
CA GLN A 81 -16.03 -10.15 -6.20
C GLN A 81 -16.51 -11.02 -7.37
N LEU A 82 -15.71 -12.01 -7.78
CA LEU A 82 -16.06 -12.92 -8.87
C LEU A 82 -17.27 -13.80 -8.56
N GLU A 83 -17.46 -14.12 -7.27
CA GLU A 83 -18.64 -14.85 -6.79
C GLU A 83 -19.87 -13.93 -6.60
N GLY A 84 -19.75 -12.62 -6.85
CA GLY A 84 -20.84 -11.66 -6.68
C GLY A 84 -21.28 -11.47 -5.22
N LYS A 85 -20.42 -11.83 -4.27
CA LYS A 85 -20.71 -11.78 -2.83
C LYS A 85 -20.44 -10.38 -2.26
N PRO A 86 -21.15 -9.99 -1.18
CA PRO A 86 -20.95 -8.69 -0.56
C PRO A 86 -19.59 -8.60 0.15
N VAL A 87 -19.23 -7.36 0.52
CA VAL A 87 -18.14 -7.07 1.45
C VAL A 87 -18.32 -7.89 2.73
N PHE A 88 -17.25 -8.48 3.23
CA PHE A 88 -17.22 -9.19 4.51
C PHE A 88 -16.23 -8.51 5.46
N THR A 89 -16.40 -8.75 6.76
CA THR A 89 -15.53 -8.18 7.79
C THR A 89 -14.62 -9.25 8.36
N LYS A 90 -13.34 -8.93 8.53
CA LYS A 90 -12.34 -9.89 9.03
C LYS A 90 -11.20 -9.19 9.77
N GLY A 91 -10.63 -9.85 10.77
CA GLY A 91 -9.42 -9.39 11.45
C GLY A 91 -8.19 -9.44 10.54
N LEU A 92 -7.33 -8.43 10.59
CA LEU A 92 -6.12 -8.36 9.76
C LEU A 92 -5.19 -9.56 10.00
N GLY A 93 -5.00 -9.98 11.25
CA GLY A 93 -4.19 -11.15 11.60
C GLY A 93 -4.71 -12.44 10.95
N GLU A 94 -6.02 -12.66 11.01
CA GLU A 94 -6.66 -13.83 10.40
C GLU A 94 -6.61 -13.78 8.86
N ALA A 95 -6.71 -12.58 8.28
CA ALA A 95 -6.64 -12.37 6.84
C ALA A 95 -5.22 -12.59 6.28
N VAL A 96 -4.18 -12.26 7.05
CA VAL A 96 -2.81 -12.62 6.66
C VAL A 96 -2.58 -14.13 6.82
N ALA A 97 -3.08 -14.73 7.92
CA ALA A 97 -2.88 -16.15 8.21
C ALA A 97 -3.51 -17.09 7.17
N ASP A 98 -4.68 -16.75 6.62
CA ASP A 98 -5.35 -17.58 5.60
C ASP A 98 -5.04 -17.19 4.14
N GLY A 99 -4.14 -16.21 3.94
CA GLY A 99 -3.73 -15.74 2.62
C GLY A 99 -4.72 -14.80 1.93
N THR A 100 -5.78 -14.33 2.59
CA THR A 100 -6.62 -13.23 2.08
C THR A 100 -5.79 -11.97 1.83
N ILE A 101 -4.83 -11.69 2.71
CA ILE A 101 -3.79 -10.67 2.55
C ILE A 101 -2.44 -11.40 2.42
N ALA A 102 -1.67 -11.08 1.38
CA ALA A 102 -0.55 -11.92 0.98
C ALA A 102 0.66 -11.94 1.94
N ASN A 103 0.83 -10.92 2.80
CA ASN A 103 1.94 -10.84 3.78
C ASN A 103 1.70 -9.76 4.84
N GLU A 104 2.51 -9.80 5.90
CA GLU A 104 2.45 -8.87 7.04
C GLU A 104 2.76 -7.42 6.66
N THR A 105 3.63 -7.17 5.67
CA THR A 105 3.93 -5.81 5.21
C THR A 105 2.69 -5.16 4.61
N LEU A 106 1.96 -5.87 3.72
CA LEU A 106 0.68 -5.39 3.20
C LEU A 106 -0.36 -5.24 4.30
N GLY A 107 -0.45 -6.22 5.21
CA GLY A 107 -1.35 -6.15 6.35
C GLY A 107 -1.10 -4.92 7.23
N TYR A 108 0.17 -4.53 7.43
CA TYR A 108 0.53 -3.36 8.20
C TYR A 108 0.08 -2.05 7.54
N PHE A 109 0.26 -1.89 6.23
CA PHE A 109 -0.14 -0.65 5.54
C PHE A 109 -1.65 -0.54 5.30
N ILE A 110 -2.40 -1.64 5.43
CA ILE A 110 -3.86 -1.64 5.39
C ILE A 110 -4.46 -1.21 6.73
N GLY A 111 -3.84 -1.59 7.85
CA GLY A 111 -4.31 -1.29 9.21
C GLY A 111 -3.90 0.08 9.72
#